data_AF-A0A7W9ETG7-F1
#
_entry.id   AF-A0A7W9ETG7-F1
#
_cell.length_a   1.000
_cell.length_b   1.000
_cell.length_c   1.000
_cell.angle_alpha   90.00
_cell.angle_beta   90.00
_cell.angle_gamma   90.00
#
_symmetry.space_group_name_H-M   'P 1'
#
loop_
_entity.id
_entity.type
_entity.pdbx_description
1 polymer ?
#
loop_
_entity_poly.entity_id
_entity_poly.type
_entity_poly.pdbx_seq_one_letter_code
_entity_poly.pdbx_strand_id
1 'polypeptide(L)' 'MELHGSIIDNLNNALASARRLRGHPVYQDTLTYWRDLVQEARRLRQDPACTQTEALGAAIASLESELAERNSRQPT' A
#
# COMPACT_ATOMS: atom_id res chain seq x y z
N MET A 1 5.64 4.17 -12.70
CA MET A 1 4.84 4.78 -11.62
C MET A 1 5.49 6.10 -11.27
N GLU A 2 4.79 7.21 -11.44
CA GLU A 2 5.26 8.51 -10.96
C GLU A 2 4.75 8.68 -9.53
N LEU A 3 5.65 8.63 -8.55
CA LEU A 3 5.30 8.86 -7.16
C LEU A 3 5.33 10.38 -6.92
N HIS A 4 4.19 10.96 -6.56
CA HIS A 4 4.14 12.35 -6.13
C HIS A 4 4.47 12.43 -4.64
N GLY A 5 5.57 13.09 -4.28
CA GLY A 5 6.01 13.20 -2.88
C GLY A 5 6.72 11.95 -2.36
N SER A 6 6.80 11.81 -1.04
CA SER A 6 7.53 10.69 -0.43
C SER A 6 6.76 9.37 -0.55
N ILE A 7 7.46 8.23 -0.52
CA ILE A 7 6.79 6.92 -0.55
C ILE A 7 5.82 6.75 0.63
N ILE A 8 6.12 7.36 1.79
CA ILE A 8 5.28 7.28 2.98
C ILE A 8 3.98 8.07 2.80
N ASP A 9 4.01 9.22 2.13
CA ASP A 9 2.81 9.99 1.78
C ASP A 9 1.92 9.20 0.83
N ASN A 10 2.53 8.56 -0.17
CA ASN A 10 1.81 7.70 -1.11
C ASN A 10 1.16 6.51 -0.40
N LEU A 11 1.86 5.86 0.55
CA LEU A 11 1.29 4.79 1.37
C LEU A 11 0.13 5.27 2.23
N ASN A 12 0.25 6.44 2.86
CA ASN A 12 -0.83 7.03 3.66
C ASN A 12 -2.06 7.34 2.82
N ASN A 13 -1.87 7.89 1.61
CA ASN A 13 -2.95 8.15 0.66
C ASN A 13 -3.61 6.86 0.17
N ALA A 14 -2.82 5.84 -0.13
CA ALA A 14 -3.31 4.51 -0.50
C ALA A 14 -4.12 3.88 0.64
N LEU A 15 -3.63 3.97 1.89
CA LEU A 15 -4.33 3.49 3.08
C LEU A 15 -5.65 4.22 3.33
N ALA A 16 -5.66 5.55 3.24
CA ALA A 16 -6.87 6.34 3.38
C ALA A 16 -7.91 5.96 2.31
N SER A 17 -7.45 5.79 1.06
CA SER A 17 -8.30 5.34 -0.05
C SER A 17 -8.82 3.92 0.15
N ALA A 18 -7.96 2.99 0.57
CA ALA A 18 -8.34 1.62 0.86
C ALA A 18 -9.43 1.58 1.95
N ARG A 19 -9.19 2.23 3.09
CA ARG A 19 -10.16 2.30 4.20
C ARG A 19 -11.51 2.87 3.76
N ARG A 20 -11.50 3.94 2.97
CA ARG A 20 -12.73 4.55 2.41
C ARG A 20 -13.49 3.60 1.49
N LEU A 21 -12.79 2.75 0.76
CA LEU A 21 -13.36 1.79 -0.18
C LEU A 21 -13.63 0.40 0.44
N ARG A 22 -13.53 0.23 1.76
CA ARG A 22 -13.89 -1.04 2.40
C ARG A 22 -15.35 -1.37 2.11
N GLY A 23 -15.61 -2.62 1.71
CA GLY A 23 -16.95 -3.08 1.33
C GLY A 23 -17.36 -2.69 -0.10
N HIS A 24 -16.54 -1.94 -0.83
CA HIS A 24 -16.78 -1.59 -2.22
C HIS A 24 -15.82 -2.34 -3.16
N PRO A 25 -16.26 -2.69 -4.38
CA PRO A 25 -15.35 -3.20 -5.40
C PRO A 25 -14.32 -2.13 -5.76
N VAL A 26 -13.08 -2.57 -5.96
CA VAL A 26 -11.94 -1.74 -6.34
C VAL A 26 -11.42 -2.24 -7.69
N TYR A 27 -11.14 -1.32 -8.61
CA TYR A 27 -10.60 -1.68 -9.92
C TYR A 27 -9.26 -2.40 -9.81
N GLN A 28 -9.01 -3.33 -10.73
CA GLN A 28 -7.77 -4.12 -10.75
C GLN A 28 -6.53 -3.22 -10.84
N ASP A 29 -6.58 -2.13 -11.61
CA ASP A 29 -5.47 -1.17 -11.71
C ASP A 29 -5.13 -0.52 -10.37
N THR A 30 -6.13 -0.19 -9.56
CA THR A 30 -5.93 0.35 -8.22
C THR A 30 -5.30 -0.68 -7.27
N LEU A 31 -5.70 -1.95 -7.39
CA LEU A 31 -5.08 -3.04 -6.63
C LEU A 31 -3.62 -3.27 -7.05
N THR A 32 -3.33 -3.23 -8.35
CA THR A 32 -1.97 -3.30 -8.89
C THR A 32 -1.13 -2.14 -8.38
N TYR A 33 -1.66 -0.92 -8.44
CA TYR A 33 -1.00 0.27 -7.90
C TYR A 33 -0.65 0.12 -6.41
N TRP A 34 -1.56 -0.39 -5.57
CA TRP A 34 -1.27 -0.63 -4.14
C TRP A 34 -0.20 -1.71 -3.93
N ARG A 35 -0.18 -2.77 -4.76
CA ARG A 35 0.84 -3.82 -4.69
C ARG A 35 2.22 -3.29 -5.10
N ASP A 36 2.29 -2.51 -6.16
CA ASP A 36 3.53 -1.89 -6.62
C ASP A 36 4.08 -0.94 -5.56
N LEU A 37 3.19 -0.16 -4.91
CA LEU A 37 3.54 0.73 -3.82
C LEU A 37 4.12 -0.01 -2.61
N VAL A 38 3.53 -1.14 -2.24
CA VAL A 38 4.05 -2.02 -1.18
C VAL A 38 5.45 -2.55 -1.53
N GLN A 39 5.65 -2.99 -2.79
CA GLN A 39 6.95 -3.49 -3.22
C GLN A 39 8.03 -2.42 -3.17
N GLU A 40 7.73 -1.22 -3.67
CA GLU A 40 8.66 -0.10 -3.66
C GLU A 40 8.98 0.35 -2.23
N ALA A 41 7.98 0.41 -1.35
CA ALA A 41 8.18 0.72 0.06
C ALA A 41 9.03 -0.33 0.79
N ARG A 42 8.85 -1.63 0.49
CA ARG A 42 9.71 -2.69 1.01
C ARG A 42 11.15 -2.52 0.55
N ARG A 43 11.35 -2.13 -0.71
CA ARG A 43 12.67 -1.86 -1.29
C ARG A 43 13.36 -0.69 -0.58
N LEU A 44 12.64 0.41 -0.36
CA LEU A 44 13.18 1.56 0.37
C LEU A 44 13.45 1.22 1.84
N ARG A 45 12.61 0.40 2.48
CA ARG A 45 12.82 -0.05 3.86
C ARG A 45 14.09 -0.90 4.02
N GLN A 46 14.54 -1.58 2.96
CA GLN A 46 15.79 -2.34 2.95
C GLN A 46 17.02 -1.46 2.72
N ASP A 47 16.84 -0.19 2.33
CA ASP A 47 17.95 0.75 2.18
C ASP A 47 18.50 1.13 3.57
N PRO A 48 19.80 0.91 3.85
CA PRO A 48 20.41 1.28 5.12
C PRO A 48 20.40 2.80 5.40
N ALA A 49 20.23 3.64 4.37
CA ALA A 49 20.06 5.08 4.52
C ALA A 49 18.61 5.48 4.87
N CYS A 50 17.66 4.54 4.90
CA CYS A 50 16.28 4.82 5.24
C CYS A 50 16.13 5.11 6.74
N THR A 51 15.76 6.34 7.08
CA THR A 51 15.47 6.77 8.46
C THR A 51 14.04 6.47 8.91
N GLN A 52 13.18 6.01 7.99
CA GLN A 52 11.74 5.83 8.19
C GLN A 52 11.31 4.36 8.22
N THR A 53 12.24 3.44 8.45
CA THR A 53 12.05 1.98 8.39
C THR A 53 10.84 1.49 9.19
N GLU A 54 10.63 2.01 10.40
CA GLU A 54 9.50 1.65 11.25
C GLU A 54 8.16 2.18 10.72
N ALA A 55 8.12 3.45 10.30
CA ALA A 55 6.93 4.07 9.72
C ALA A 55 6.52 3.36 8.42
N LEU A 56 7.49 3.03 7.57
CA LEU A 56 7.27 2.23 6.37
C LEU A 56 6.76 0.83 6.73
N GLY A 57 7.37 0.17 7.70
CA GLY A 57 6.94 -1.15 8.17
C GLY A 57 5.47 -1.19 8.58
N ALA A 58 5.04 -0.22 9.40
CA ALA A 58 3.65 -0.10 9.85
C ALA A 58 2.68 0.19 8.70
N ALA A 59 3.05 1.10 7.79
CA ALA A 59 2.22 1.47 6.65
C ALA A 59 2.10 0.32 5.62
N ILE A 60 3.20 -0.39 5.35
CA ILE A 60 3.24 -1.59 4.51
C ILE A 60 2.31 -2.66 5.08
N ALA A 61 2.48 -3.02 6.35
CA ALA A 61 1.67 -4.07 6.99
C ALA A 61 0.17 -3.73 6.97
N SER A 62 -0.16 -2.44 7.17
CA SER A 62 -1.54 -1.96 7.11
C SER A 62 -2.14 -2.11 5.71
N LEU A 63 -1.40 -1.76 4.66
CA LEU A 63 -1.91 -1.80 3.28
C LEU A 63 -2.00 -3.25 2.77
N GLU A 64 -1.06 -4.11 3.18
CA GLU A 64 -1.11 -5.55 2.90
C GLU A 64 -2.32 -6.22 3.55
N SER A 65 -2.68 -5.82 4.77
CA SER A 65 -3.88 -6.33 5.45
C SER A 65 -5.15 -5.97 4.68
N GLU A 66 -5.24 -4.72 4.18
CA GLU A 66 -6.34 -4.28 3.31
C GLU A 66 -6.41 -5.10 2.00
N LEU A 67 -5.25 -5.34 1.36
CA LEU A 67 -5.18 -6.13 0.13
C LEU A 67 -5.62 -7.59 0.38
N ALA A 68 -5.17 -8.20 1.48
CA ALA A 68 -5.52 -9.57 1.84
C ALA A 68 -7.02 -9.73 2.12
N GLU A 69 -7.63 -8.79 2.85
CA GLU A 69 -9.07 -8.77 3.14
C GLU A 69 -9.93 -8.63 1.87
N ARG A 70 -9.41 -7.95 0.83
CA ARG A 70 -10.11 -7.83 -0.46
C ARG A 70 -9.97 -9.07 -1.31
N ASN A 71 -8.79 -9.69 -1.30
CA ASN A 71 -8.55 -10.94 -2.03
C ASN A 71 -9.42 -12.09 -1.49
N SER A 72 -9.73 -12.10 -0.19
CA SER A 72 -10.63 -13.10 0.41
C SER A 72 -12.12 -12.84 0.14
N ARG A 73 -12.49 -11.63 -0.32
CA ARG A 73 -13.87 -11.22 -0.59
C ARG A 73 -14.26 -11.21 -2.07
N GLN A 74 -13.31 -11.38 -2.99
CA GLN A 74 -13.63 -11.53 -4.42
C GLN A 74 -14.12 -12.95 -4.69
N PRO A 75 -15.39 -13.17 -5.11
CA PRO A 75 -15.83 -14.46 -5.58
C PRO A 75 -15.16 -14.75 -6.94
N THR A 76 -14.57 -15.95 -7.06
CA THR A 76 -14.00 -16.50 -8.30
C THR A 76 -15.01 -16.60 -9.43
#